data_AF-A0AAN6X8L7-F1
#
_entry.id   AF-A0AAN6X8L7-F1
#
_cell.length_a   1.000
_cell.length_b   1.000
_cell.length_c   1.000
_cell.angle_alpha   90.00
_cell.angle_beta   90.00
_cell.angle_gamma   90.00
#
_symmetry.space_group_name_H-M   'P 1'
#
loop_
_entity.id
_entity.type
_entity.pdbx_description
1 polymer ?
#
loop_
_entity_poly.entity_id
_entity_poly.type
_entity_poly.pdbx_seq_one_letter_code
_entity_poly.pdbx_strand_id
1 'polypeptide(L)'
;MAPPVDPSTAKFYVQKDFEGDEYPYSIGADVSVPGSLNDKFFSVNVGNNAKVIAWQHYNETGKYREWEGANPDISDIGGLSRFTVVEHNTRAISFQFKDSTGGDPLEYSIKVDAREVGTVLIKSNEDPLEWHLVGILPAGGPPVTTAIYLRDEKTGGYLSVGSIYFQWNADTSEVDIVESESFPPQLKYARKGPSAFEITLVDNKPSQ
;
A
#
# COMPACT_ATOMS: atom_id res chain seq x y z
N MET A 1 25.75 -14.81 3.34
CA MET A 1 25.93 -13.54 4.09
C MET A 1 25.62 -12.42 3.11
N ALA A 2 24.79 -11.44 3.50
CA ALA A 2 24.42 -10.37 2.59
C ALA A 2 25.64 -9.49 2.21
N PRO A 3 25.82 -9.11 0.94
CA PRO A 3 26.88 -8.19 0.52
C PRO A 3 26.74 -6.81 1.20
N PRO A 4 27.82 -6.03 1.36
CA PRO A 4 27.69 -4.66 1.84
C PRO A 4 26.85 -3.81 0.87
N VAL A 5 25.99 -2.97 1.44
CA VAL A 5 25.13 -2.03 0.71
C VAL A 5 25.27 -0.63 1.29
N ASP A 6 25.24 0.38 0.43
CA ASP A 6 25.26 1.78 0.86
C ASP A 6 23.99 2.08 1.71
N PRO A 7 24.10 2.83 2.83
CA PRO A 7 22.99 3.16 3.70
C PRO A 7 21.73 3.68 2.99
N SER A 8 21.89 4.41 1.89
CA SER A 8 20.82 5.10 1.16
C SER A 8 20.39 4.40 -0.13
N THR A 9 20.75 3.12 -0.28
CA THR A 9 20.54 2.35 -1.51
C THR A 9 19.88 1.00 -1.23
N ALA A 10 19.08 0.54 -2.18
CA ALA A 10 18.63 -0.85 -2.27
C ALA A 10 19.32 -1.52 -3.46
N LYS A 11 19.90 -2.70 -3.24
CA LYS A 11 20.50 -3.54 -4.29
C LYS A 11 19.61 -4.75 -4.54
N PHE A 12 19.05 -4.82 -5.73
CA PHE A 12 18.29 -5.98 -6.19
C PHE A 12 19.19 -6.94 -6.95
N TYR A 13 18.89 -8.22 -6.83
CA TYR A 13 19.67 -9.32 -7.41
C TYR A 13 18.78 -10.23 -8.23
N VAL A 14 19.32 -10.75 -9.34
CA VAL A 14 18.57 -11.61 -10.26
C VAL A 14 18.46 -13.06 -9.81
N GLN A 15 19.00 -13.40 -8.64
CA GLN A 15 18.86 -14.69 -7.99
C GLN A 15 18.58 -14.51 -6.51
N LYS A 16 18.21 -15.60 -5.84
CA LYS A 16 18.07 -15.63 -4.38
C LYS A 16 19.43 -15.46 -3.72
N ASP A 17 19.43 -15.22 -2.41
CA ASP A 17 20.64 -15.17 -1.59
C ASP A 17 21.70 -14.17 -2.05
N PHE A 18 21.26 -13.11 -2.75
CA PHE A 18 22.10 -12.01 -3.26
C PHE A 18 23.10 -12.43 -4.35
N GLU A 19 22.75 -13.42 -5.16
CA GLU A 19 23.58 -13.92 -6.26
C GLU A 19 23.19 -13.33 -7.62
N GLY A 20 24.10 -13.46 -8.60
CA GLY A 20 23.91 -12.99 -9.97
C GLY A 20 24.16 -11.49 -10.16
N ASP A 21 23.64 -10.94 -11.26
CA ASP A 21 23.72 -9.52 -11.58
C ASP A 21 23.01 -8.67 -10.51
N GLU A 22 23.65 -7.55 -10.15
CA GLU A 22 23.13 -6.59 -9.17
C GLU A 22 22.69 -5.27 -9.81
N TYR A 23 21.62 -4.70 -9.26
CA TYR A 23 21.00 -3.47 -9.72
C TYR A 23 20.76 -2.53 -8.52
N PRO A 24 21.60 -1.50 -8.36
CA PRO A 24 21.46 -0.54 -7.26
C PRO A 24 20.45 0.56 -7.59
N TYR A 25 19.65 0.94 -6.60
CA TYR A 25 18.68 2.03 -6.66
C TYR A 25 18.76 2.86 -5.38
N SER A 26 18.98 4.17 -5.52
CA SER A 26 19.03 5.10 -4.38
C SER A 26 17.65 5.56 -3.94
N ILE A 27 17.55 6.08 -2.71
CA ILE A 27 16.37 6.81 -2.22
C ILE A 27 15.91 7.84 -3.28
N GLY A 28 14.60 7.87 -3.53
CA GLY A 28 13.95 8.66 -4.57
C GLY A 28 13.73 7.91 -5.89
N ALA A 29 14.27 6.69 -6.05
CA ALA A 29 13.96 5.86 -7.21
C ALA A 29 12.50 5.39 -7.17
N ASP A 30 11.82 5.47 -8.32
CA ASP A 30 10.50 4.92 -8.57
C ASP A 30 10.57 4.17 -9.90
N VAL A 31 10.38 2.85 -9.83
CA VAL A 31 10.71 1.94 -10.92
C VAL A 31 9.49 1.08 -11.22
N SER A 32 8.88 1.31 -12.37
CA SER A 32 7.97 0.35 -13.00
C SER A 32 8.80 -0.70 -13.72
N VAL A 33 8.67 -1.94 -13.28
CA VAL A 33 9.39 -3.09 -13.83
C VAL A 33 8.63 -3.55 -15.09
N PRO A 34 9.19 -3.38 -16.31
CA PRO A 34 8.54 -3.85 -17.54
C PRO A 34 8.28 -5.36 -17.47
N GLY A 35 7.27 -5.87 -18.19
CA GLY A 35 6.95 -7.31 -18.21
C GLY A 35 8.11 -8.25 -18.56
N SER A 36 9.16 -7.76 -19.24
CA SER A 36 10.39 -8.52 -19.53
C SER A 36 11.42 -8.53 -18.39
N LEU A 37 11.23 -7.70 -17.36
CA LEU A 37 11.99 -7.64 -16.10
C LEU A 37 11.14 -8.04 -14.88
N ASN A 38 9.82 -8.09 -15.03
CA ASN A 38 8.90 -8.66 -14.05
C ASN A 38 9.35 -10.11 -13.82
N ASP A 39 9.51 -10.50 -12.57
CA ASP A 39 10.10 -11.79 -12.15
C ASP A 39 11.62 -11.95 -12.33
N LYS A 40 12.39 -10.88 -12.57
CA LYS A 40 13.85 -10.99 -12.56
C LYS A 40 14.47 -10.86 -11.18
N PHE A 41 13.89 -10.09 -10.28
CA PHE A 41 14.47 -9.90 -8.96
C PHE A 41 13.96 -10.93 -7.97
N PHE A 42 14.90 -11.63 -7.34
CA PHE A 42 14.60 -12.71 -6.39
C PHE A 42 15.15 -12.46 -4.99
N SER A 43 16.05 -11.49 -4.83
CA SER A 43 16.48 -11.00 -3.52
C SER A 43 16.82 -9.51 -3.57
N VAL A 44 16.79 -8.86 -2.41
CA VAL A 44 17.14 -7.45 -2.25
C VAL A 44 17.87 -7.21 -0.94
N ASN A 45 18.94 -6.43 -0.97
CA ASN A 45 19.59 -5.93 0.24
C ASN A 45 19.45 -4.41 0.32
N VAL A 46 18.88 -3.93 1.42
CA VAL A 46 18.50 -2.53 1.61
C VAL A 46 19.37 -1.91 2.70
N GLY A 47 19.98 -0.76 2.40
CA GLY A 47 20.74 0.04 3.35
C GLY A 47 19.87 0.51 4.52
N ASN A 48 20.50 0.74 5.66
CA ASN A 48 19.81 1.04 6.93
C ASN A 48 19.10 2.40 6.98
N ASN A 49 19.37 3.32 6.05
CA ASN A 49 18.63 4.59 5.92
C ASN A 49 17.54 4.52 4.84
N ALA A 50 17.45 3.41 4.11
CA ALA A 50 16.50 3.19 3.04
C ALA A 50 15.45 2.14 3.42
N LYS A 51 14.32 2.21 2.72
CA LYS A 51 13.29 1.17 2.68
C LYS A 51 12.82 1.00 1.24
N VAL A 52 12.49 -0.23 0.86
CA VAL A 52 11.78 -0.48 -0.38
C VAL A 52 10.29 -0.68 -0.09
N ILE A 53 9.43 0.04 -0.81
CA ILE A 53 8.00 -0.25 -0.89
C ILE A 53 7.75 -0.81 -2.29
N ALA A 54 7.22 -2.03 -2.37
CA ALA A 54 7.06 -2.77 -3.61
C ALA A 54 5.61 -3.25 -3.75
N TRP A 55 5.01 -3.14 -4.94
CA TRP A 55 3.60 -3.48 -5.14
C TRP A 55 3.25 -3.97 -6.55
N GLN A 56 2.05 -4.55 -6.66
CA GLN A 56 1.41 -4.91 -7.91
C GLN A 56 0.62 -3.70 -8.45
N HIS A 57 1.02 -3.14 -9.60
CA HIS A 57 0.37 -1.97 -10.19
C HIS A 57 -0.53 -2.30 -11.41
N TYR A 58 -0.44 -3.50 -11.98
CA TYR A 58 -1.16 -3.85 -13.22
C TYR A 58 -2.60 -4.33 -13.02
N ASN A 59 -2.98 -4.74 -11.81
CA ASN A 59 -4.27 -5.41 -11.54
C ASN A 59 -5.10 -4.72 -10.44
N GLU A 60 -4.71 -3.50 -10.02
CA GLU A 60 -5.39 -2.72 -8.97
C GLU A 60 -5.57 -3.46 -7.64
N THR A 61 -4.84 -4.56 -7.40
CA THR A 61 -4.95 -5.32 -6.16
C THR A 61 -4.38 -4.56 -4.98
N GLY A 62 -3.40 -3.68 -5.16
CA GLY A 62 -2.73 -2.99 -4.04
C GLY A 62 -1.90 -3.92 -3.15
N LYS A 63 -1.74 -5.21 -3.49
CA LYS A 63 -0.81 -6.12 -2.80
C LYS A 63 0.59 -5.52 -2.78
N TYR A 64 1.19 -5.45 -1.60
CA TYR A 64 2.49 -4.82 -1.42
C TYR A 64 3.36 -5.55 -0.40
N ARG A 65 4.64 -5.17 -0.41
CA ARG A 65 5.66 -5.53 0.58
C ARG A 65 6.50 -4.31 0.93
N GLU A 66 6.96 -4.29 2.17
CA GLU A 66 8.00 -3.41 2.64
C GLU A 66 9.25 -4.25 2.92
N TRP A 67 10.38 -3.87 2.35
CA TRP A 67 11.65 -4.55 2.58
C TRP A 67 12.67 -3.60 3.19
N GLU A 68 13.27 -4.04 4.28
CA GLU A 68 14.35 -3.38 5.00
C GLU A 68 15.46 -4.41 5.25
N GLY A 69 16.72 -3.96 5.26
CA GLY A 69 17.85 -4.86 5.42
C GLY A 69 17.93 -5.95 4.33
N ALA A 70 18.45 -7.12 4.74
CA ALA A 70 18.71 -8.23 3.83
C ALA A 70 17.48 -9.14 3.67
N ASN A 71 16.98 -9.26 2.44
CA ASN A 71 15.86 -10.12 2.06
C ASN A 71 16.34 -11.13 1.00
N PRO A 72 16.78 -12.34 1.40
CA PRO A 72 17.39 -13.32 0.49
C PRO A 72 16.40 -13.99 -0.46
N ASP A 73 15.10 -13.85 -0.21
CA ASP A 73 14.02 -14.35 -1.07
C ASP A 73 12.84 -13.38 -1.01
N ILE A 74 12.49 -12.79 -2.15
CA ILE A 74 11.33 -11.88 -2.30
C ILE A 74 10.24 -12.46 -3.21
N SER A 75 10.26 -13.77 -3.45
CA SER A 75 9.29 -14.44 -4.34
C SER A 75 7.85 -14.41 -3.80
N ASP A 76 7.65 -14.12 -2.52
CA ASP A 76 6.35 -14.07 -1.85
C ASP A 76 5.46 -12.88 -2.28
N ILE A 77 6.04 -11.85 -2.92
CA ILE A 77 5.27 -10.73 -3.48
C ILE A 77 4.43 -11.13 -4.70
N GLY A 78 4.70 -12.30 -5.30
CA GLY A 78 3.85 -12.91 -6.32
C GLY A 78 3.64 -12.08 -7.59
N GLY A 79 4.62 -11.24 -7.96
CA GLY A 79 4.61 -10.42 -9.18
C GLY A 79 5.05 -8.97 -8.95
N LEU A 80 6.35 -8.74 -8.71
CA LEU A 80 6.93 -7.42 -8.50
C LEU A 80 6.88 -6.55 -9.76
N SER A 81 5.89 -5.66 -9.83
CA SER A 81 5.69 -4.82 -11.03
C SER A 81 6.10 -3.37 -10.86
N ARG A 82 6.13 -2.85 -9.62
CA ARG A 82 6.62 -1.49 -9.32
C ARG A 82 7.20 -1.46 -7.91
N PHE A 83 8.23 -0.63 -7.71
CA PHE A 83 8.73 -0.34 -6.38
C PHE A 83 9.26 1.09 -6.30
N THR A 84 9.37 1.61 -5.08
CA THR A 84 10.13 2.81 -4.78
C THR A 84 11.13 2.56 -3.65
N VAL A 85 12.27 3.25 -3.71
CA VAL A 85 13.23 3.32 -2.61
C VAL A 85 13.02 4.65 -1.90
N VAL A 86 12.71 4.60 -0.62
CA VAL A 86 12.35 5.76 0.21
C VAL A 86 13.23 5.83 1.45
N GLU A 87 13.19 6.97 2.16
CA GLU A 87 13.79 7.04 3.49
C GLU A 87 13.12 6.04 4.44
N HIS A 88 13.91 5.44 5.34
CA HIS A 88 13.44 4.39 6.27
C HIS A 88 12.21 4.81 7.10
N ASN A 89 12.09 6.09 7.45
CA ASN A 89 10.96 6.65 8.21
C ASN A 89 9.69 6.93 7.39
N THR A 90 9.72 6.74 6.06
CA THR A 90 8.55 6.90 5.18
C THR A 90 7.54 5.80 5.48
N ARG A 91 6.24 6.07 5.40
CA ARG A 91 5.18 5.09 5.68
C ARG A 91 4.43 4.68 4.43
N ALA A 92 4.25 3.37 4.26
CA ALA A 92 3.20 2.83 3.39
C ALA A 92 1.86 2.93 4.12
N ILE A 93 0.90 3.64 3.54
CA ILE A 93 -0.46 3.72 4.06
C ILE A 93 -1.21 2.52 3.49
N SER A 94 -1.81 1.69 4.35
CA SER A 94 -2.49 0.48 3.91
C SER A 94 -3.85 0.26 4.56
N PHE A 95 -4.76 -0.32 3.77
CA PHE A 95 -6.13 -0.61 4.15
C PHE A 95 -6.43 -2.10 4.16
N GLN A 96 -7.37 -2.45 5.04
CA GLN A 96 -8.25 -3.61 4.91
C GLN A 96 -9.69 -3.13 4.87
N PHE A 97 -10.55 -3.81 4.11
CA PHE A 97 -11.96 -3.46 4.05
C PHE A 97 -12.85 -4.58 4.62
N LYS A 98 -13.66 -4.23 5.60
CA LYS A 98 -14.63 -5.12 6.25
C LYS A 98 -16.05 -4.63 6.04
N ASP A 99 -16.97 -5.58 6.02
CA ASP A 99 -18.40 -5.30 6.12
C ASP A 99 -18.96 -5.79 7.45
N SER A 100 -19.72 -4.93 8.12
CA SER A 100 -20.47 -5.24 9.35
C SER A 100 -22.00 -5.13 9.18
N THR A 101 -22.47 -4.87 7.96
CA THR A 101 -23.89 -4.72 7.63
C THR A 101 -24.58 -6.04 7.31
N GLY A 102 -23.80 -7.11 7.12
CA GLY A 102 -24.30 -8.48 6.92
C GLY A 102 -24.42 -8.87 5.45
N GLY A 103 -23.70 -8.19 4.55
CA GLY A 103 -23.58 -8.58 3.15
C GLY A 103 -22.74 -9.85 2.96
N ASP A 104 -22.87 -10.44 1.77
CA ASP A 104 -22.06 -11.57 1.34
C ASP A 104 -20.58 -11.16 1.25
N PRO A 105 -19.62 -12.10 1.43
CA PRO A 105 -18.21 -11.82 1.17
C PRO A 105 -18.01 -11.24 -0.23
N LEU A 106 -17.17 -10.21 -0.35
CA LEU A 106 -16.85 -9.51 -1.59
C LEU A 106 -18.03 -8.72 -2.22
N GLU A 107 -19.16 -8.57 -1.52
CA GLU A 107 -20.33 -7.82 -2.04
C GLU A 107 -20.08 -6.32 -2.17
N TYR A 108 -19.30 -5.74 -1.27
CA TYR A 108 -18.96 -4.33 -1.31
C TYR A 108 -17.52 -4.12 -1.73
N SER A 109 -17.24 -2.97 -2.33
CA SER A 109 -15.89 -2.55 -2.65
C SER A 109 -15.63 -1.10 -2.23
N ILE A 110 -14.38 -0.82 -1.87
CA ILE A 110 -13.84 0.53 -1.84
C ILE A 110 -12.82 0.64 -2.96
N LYS A 111 -13.09 1.52 -3.91
CA LYS A 111 -12.08 1.99 -4.87
C LYS A 111 -11.37 3.19 -4.26
N VAL A 112 -10.05 3.14 -4.20
CA VAL A 112 -9.18 4.20 -3.69
C VAL A 112 -8.32 4.73 -4.83
N ASP A 113 -8.54 5.97 -5.25
CA ASP A 113 -7.78 6.60 -6.33
C ASP A 113 -6.57 7.35 -5.76
N ALA A 114 -5.53 6.58 -5.39
CA ALA A 114 -4.31 7.10 -4.79
C ALA A 114 -3.33 7.60 -5.86
N ARG A 115 -3.01 8.89 -5.82
CA ARG A 115 -2.21 9.56 -6.86
C ARG A 115 -0.82 8.93 -7.07
N GLU A 116 -0.16 8.50 -6.00
CA GLU A 116 1.23 8.03 -6.05
C GLU A 116 1.33 6.54 -6.43
N VAL A 117 0.47 5.70 -5.83
CA VAL A 117 0.56 4.24 -5.95
C VAL A 117 -0.37 3.68 -7.03
N GLY A 118 -1.34 4.47 -7.50
CA GLY A 118 -2.34 4.10 -8.49
C GLY A 118 -3.71 3.80 -7.86
N THR A 119 -4.66 3.44 -8.72
CA THR A 119 -5.98 2.98 -8.29
C THR A 119 -5.87 1.62 -7.62
N VAL A 120 -6.58 1.46 -6.50
CA VAL A 120 -6.70 0.19 -5.78
C VAL A 120 -8.18 -0.13 -5.53
N LEU A 121 -8.58 -1.37 -5.80
CA LEU A 121 -9.91 -1.88 -5.53
C LEU A 121 -9.85 -2.92 -4.41
N ILE A 122 -10.45 -2.60 -3.27
CA ILE A 122 -10.43 -3.44 -2.06
C ILE A 122 -11.84 -4.00 -1.85
N LYS A 123 -11.97 -5.32 -1.70
CA LYS A 123 -13.28 -5.97 -1.53
C LYS A 123 -13.57 -6.26 -0.06
N SER A 124 -14.82 -6.09 0.35
CA SER A 124 -15.21 -6.31 1.75
C SER A 124 -15.02 -7.76 2.15
N ASN A 125 -14.42 -7.99 3.32
CA ASN A 125 -14.22 -9.30 3.91
C ASN A 125 -13.41 -10.25 3.00
N GLU A 126 -12.43 -9.72 2.27
CA GLU A 126 -11.41 -10.53 1.62
C GLU A 126 -10.41 -11.13 2.63
N ASP A 127 -9.28 -11.68 2.16
CA ASP A 127 -8.29 -12.32 3.02
C ASP A 127 -7.87 -11.38 4.19
N PRO A 128 -8.12 -11.76 5.45
CA PRO A 128 -7.84 -10.90 6.61
C PRO A 128 -6.35 -10.72 6.88
N LEU A 129 -5.46 -11.40 6.16
CA LEU A 129 -4.02 -11.20 6.22
C LEU A 129 -3.51 -10.24 5.14
N GLU A 130 -4.34 -9.90 4.16
CA GLU A 130 -3.94 -9.05 3.04
C GLU A 130 -4.19 -7.58 3.35
N TRP A 131 -3.20 -6.75 3.07
CA TRP A 131 -3.27 -5.29 3.24
C TRP A 131 -2.98 -4.64 1.89
N HIS A 132 -3.70 -3.56 1.61
CA HIS A 132 -3.71 -2.94 0.30
C HIS A 132 -3.06 -1.56 0.40
N LEU A 133 -1.99 -1.31 -0.37
CA LEU A 133 -1.26 -0.05 -0.39
C LEU A 133 -2.11 1.05 -1.02
N VAL A 134 -2.46 2.08 -0.26
CA VAL A 134 -3.33 3.19 -0.70
C VAL A 134 -2.65 4.56 -0.64
N GLY A 135 -1.36 4.59 -0.31
CA GLY A 135 -0.57 5.82 -0.32
C GLY A 135 0.81 5.61 0.27
N ILE A 136 1.68 6.60 0.07
CA ILE A 136 3.01 6.68 0.67
C ILE A 136 3.10 8.06 1.31
N LEU A 137 3.62 8.15 2.54
CA LEU A 137 3.78 9.43 3.24
C LEU A 137 5.15 9.49 3.91
N PRO A 138 6.06 10.34 3.42
CA PRO A 138 7.33 10.61 4.09
C PRO A 138 7.11 11.18 5.50
N ALA A 139 8.06 10.96 6.41
CA ALA A 139 8.01 11.60 7.72
C ALA A 139 8.02 13.13 7.57
N GLY A 140 7.05 13.82 8.18
CA GLY A 140 6.86 15.26 8.02
C GLY A 140 6.39 15.68 6.61
N GLY A 141 5.97 14.72 5.77
CA GLY A 141 5.42 14.98 4.45
C GLY A 141 4.11 15.78 4.50
N PRO A 142 3.72 16.42 3.37
CA PRO A 142 2.48 17.18 3.31
C PRO A 142 1.25 16.26 3.47
N PRO A 143 0.13 16.78 3.99
CA PRO A 143 -1.12 16.01 4.01
C PRO A 143 -1.53 15.53 2.61
N VAL A 144 -2.07 14.31 2.54
CA VAL A 144 -2.50 13.68 1.29
C VAL A 144 -4.02 13.52 1.31
N THR A 145 -4.68 13.86 0.21
CA THR A 145 -6.12 13.63 0.02
C THR A 145 -6.32 12.61 -1.08
N THR A 146 -7.12 11.59 -0.79
CA THR A 146 -7.38 10.48 -1.70
C THR A 146 -8.88 10.30 -1.89
N ALA A 147 -9.34 10.21 -3.13
CA ALA A 147 -10.75 9.95 -3.43
C ALA A 147 -11.09 8.49 -3.11
N ILE A 148 -12.28 8.27 -2.55
CA ILE A 148 -12.80 6.95 -2.24
C ILE A 148 -14.23 6.78 -2.77
N TYR A 149 -14.47 5.61 -3.37
CA TYR A 149 -15.77 5.25 -3.94
C TYR A 149 -16.23 3.96 -3.30
N LEU A 150 -17.33 4.01 -2.57
CA LEU A 150 -17.94 2.87 -1.91
C LEU A 150 -19.07 2.33 -2.78
N ARG A 151 -18.96 1.08 -3.20
CA ARG A 151 -19.88 0.48 -4.16
C ARG A 151 -20.45 -0.84 -3.64
N ASP A 152 -21.70 -1.10 -3.99
CA ASP A 152 -22.31 -2.42 -3.97
C ASP A 152 -22.06 -3.07 -5.34
N GLU A 153 -21.26 -4.14 -5.36
CA GLU A 153 -20.87 -4.86 -6.58
C GLU A 153 -22.01 -5.72 -7.14
N LYS A 154 -23.01 -6.06 -6.32
CA LYS A 154 -24.17 -6.86 -6.75
C LYS A 154 -25.17 -6.02 -7.52
N THR A 155 -25.46 -4.81 -7.04
CA THR A 155 -26.37 -3.88 -7.74
C THR A 155 -25.63 -2.99 -8.73
N GLY A 156 -24.31 -2.82 -8.55
CA GLY A 156 -23.47 -1.90 -9.29
C GLY A 156 -23.64 -0.43 -8.88
N GLY A 157 -24.47 -0.14 -7.87
CA GLY A 157 -24.73 1.20 -7.36
C GLY A 157 -23.66 1.69 -6.39
N TYR A 158 -23.41 3.01 -6.40
CA TYR A 158 -22.58 3.63 -5.37
C TYR A 158 -23.40 3.86 -4.10
N LEU A 159 -22.84 3.47 -2.96
CA LEU A 159 -23.38 3.82 -1.66
C LEU A 159 -22.91 5.22 -1.26
N SER A 160 -21.66 5.55 -1.56
CA SER A 160 -21.12 6.88 -1.28
C SER A 160 -19.88 7.16 -2.14
N VAL A 161 -19.60 8.45 -2.32
CA VAL A 161 -18.38 8.96 -2.94
C VAL A 161 -17.85 10.07 -2.04
N GLY A 162 -16.57 10.01 -1.73
CA GLY A 162 -15.95 10.95 -0.80
C GLY A 162 -14.44 10.99 -0.92
N SER A 163 -13.79 11.44 0.14
CA SER A 163 -12.34 11.47 0.24
C SER A 163 -11.87 11.14 1.66
N ILE A 164 -10.63 10.67 1.74
CA ILE A 164 -9.91 10.48 2.98
C ILE A 164 -8.67 11.37 3.01
N TYR A 165 -8.39 11.95 4.17
CA TYR A 165 -7.27 12.85 4.40
C TYR A 165 -6.28 12.18 5.33
N PHE A 166 -5.02 12.10 4.89
CA PHE A 166 -3.92 11.57 5.68
C PHE A 166 -2.98 12.69 6.10
N GLN A 167 -2.50 12.63 7.34
CA GLN A 167 -1.53 13.59 7.87
C GLN A 167 -0.46 12.88 8.68
N TRP A 168 0.77 13.40 8.63
CA TRP A 168 1.83 12.95 9.51
C TRP A 168 1.65 13.47 10.94
N ASN A 169 1.67 12.57 11.91
CA ASN A 169 1.71 12.90 13.33
C ASN A 169 3.17 12.84 13.82
N ALA A 170 3.74 14.02 14.10
CA ALA A 170 5.12 14.13 14.55
C ALA A 170 5.36 13.60 15.97
N ASP A 171 4.34 13.60 16.82
CA ASP A 171 4.46 13.17 18.22
C ASP A 171 4.53 11.65 18.33
N THR A 172 3.76 10.93 17.49
CA THR A 172 3.71 9.46 17.49
C THR A 172 4.55 8.82 16.37
N SER A 173 5.02 9.60 15.39
CA SER A 173 5.67 9.10 14.18
C SER A 173 4.78 8.14 13.37
N GLU A 174 3.50 8.49 13.30
CA GLU A 174 2.43 7.73 12.64
C GLU A 174 1.72 8.58 11.57
N VAL A 175 0.93 7.93 10.73
CA VAL A 175 -0.01 8.59 9.82
C VAL A 175 -1.38 8.62 10.50
N ASP A 176 -2.03 9.77 10.59
CA ASP A 176 -3.41 9.94 11.05
C ASP A 176 -4.38 10.05 9.88
N ILE A 177 -5.61 9.56 10.07
CA ILE A 177 -6.76 9.94 9.24
C ILE A 177 -7.39 11.17 9.87
N VAL A 178 -7.49 12.25 9.10
CA VAL A 178 -8.15 13.48 9.54
C VAL A 178 -9.64 13.37 9.21
N GLU A 179 -10.48 13.36 10.24
CA GLU A 179 -11.93 13.36 10.07
C GLU A 179 -12.38 14.63 9.34
N SER A 180 -13.24 14.46 8.33
CA SER A 180 -13.78 15.55 7.54
C SER A 180 -15.18 15.21 7.07
N GLU A 181 -15.95 16.23 6.66
CA GLU A 181 -17.29 16.05 6.07
C GLU A 181 -17.27 15.27 4.75
N SER A 182 -16.10 15.14 4.11
CA SER A 182 -15.94 14.37 2.87
C SER A 182 -15.68 12.88 3.11
N PHE A 183 -15.41 12.46 4.35
CA PHE A 183 -15.28 11.04 4.67
C PHE A 183 -16.68 10.39 4.65
N PRO A 184 -16.90 9.30 3.89
CA PRO A 184 -18.20 8.67 3.79
C PRO A 184 -18.77 8.27 5.16
N PRO A 185 -19.97 8.76 5.53
CA PRO A 185 -20.57 8.49 6.84
C PRO A 185 -20.92 7.00 7.04
N GLN A 186 -21.01 6.23 5.96
CA GLN A 186 -21.18 4.78 5.97
C GLN A 186 -19.97 4.01 6.48
N LEU A 187 -18.80 4.66 6.54
CA LEU A 187 -17.54 4.03 6.91
C LEU A 187 -17.11 4.42 8.32
N LYS A 188 -16.42 3.50 8.98
CA LYS A 188 -15.57 3.78 10.15
C LYS A 188 -14.18 3.26 9.88
N TYR A 189 -13.19 3.81 10.56
CA TYR A 189 -11.82 3.30 10.53
C TYR A 189 -11.33 2.95 11.93
N ALA A 190 -10.43 1.97 11.99
CA ALA A 190 -9.68 1.63 13.19
C ALA A 190 -8.20 1.49 12.84
N ARG A 191 -7.33 2.20 13.56
CA ARG A 191 -5.88 2.05 13.44
C ARG A 191 -5.47 0.64 13.89
N LYS A 192 -4.69 -0.06 13.05
CA LYS A 192 -4.07 -1.36 13.37
C LYS A 192 -2.54 -1.31 13.40
N GLY A 193 -1.95 -0.17 13.04
CA GLY A 193 -0.52 0.08 13.13
C GLY A 193 -0.18 1.55 12.84
N PRO A 194 1.12 1.88 12.69
CA PRO A 194 1.57 3.26 12.46
C PRO A 194 0.97 3.92 11.22
N SER A 195 0.57 3.15 10.22
CA SER A 195 -0.03 3.64 8.97
C SER A 195 -1.01 2.64 8.34
N ALA A 196 -1.51 1.69 9.14
CA ALA A 196 -2.42 0.64 8.69
C ALA A 196 -3.81 0.85 9.32
N PHE A 197 -4.86 0.82 8.49
CA PHE A 197 -6.23 1.11 8.90
C PHE A 197 -7.22 0.06 8.42
N GLU A 198 -7.98 -0.49 9.34
CA GLU A 198 -9.15 -1.30 9.03
C GLU A 198 -10.32 -0.36 8.76
N ILE A 199 -10.80 -0.33 7.52
CA ILE A 199 -11.98 0.41 7.10
C ILE A 199 -13.18 -0.54 7.18
N THR A 200 -14.26 -0.13 7.84
CA THR A 200 -15.45 -0.96 8.06
C THR A 200 -16.69 -0.26 7.53
N LEU A 201 -17.45 -0.93 6.67
CA LEU A 201 -18.80 -0.53 6.30
C LEU A 201 -19.76 -0.81 7.47
N VAL A 202 -20.40 0.24 7.97
CA VAL A 202 -21.33 0.18 9.12
C VAL A 202 -22.77 0.55 8.76
N ASP A 203 -23.00 1.16 7.60
CA ASP A 203 -24.32 1.44 7.05
C ASP A 203 -24.27 1.24 5.53
N ASN A 204 -25.13 0.39 4.97
CA ASN A 204 -25.18 0.12 3.54
C ASN A 204 -26.25 0.94 2.81
N LYS A 205 -26.85 1.94 3.47
CA LYS A 205 -27.75 2.88 2.81
C LYS A 205 -26.97 3.88 1.96
N PRO A 206 -27.36 4.11 0.69
CA PRO A 206 -26.76 5.15 -0.11
C PRO A 206 -26.91 6.53 0.52
N SER A 207 -25.88 7.37 0.37
CA SER A 207 -25.96 8.80 0.67
C SER A 207 -27.04 9.44 -0.20
N GLN A 208 -27.88 10.30 0.41
CA GLN A 208 -28.86 11.11 -0.33
C GLN A 208 -28.20 12.29 -1.03
#